data_AF-A0A139XRZ1-F1
#
_entry.id   AF-A0A139XRZ1-F1
#
_cell.length_a   1.000
_cell.length_b   1.000
_cell.length_c   1.000
_cell.angle_alpha   90.00
_cell.angle_beta   90.00
_cell.angle_gamma   90.00
#
_symmetry.space_group_name_H-M   'P 1'
#
loop_
_entity.id
_entity.type
_entity.pdbx_description
1 polymer ?
#
loop_
_entity_poly.entity_id
_entity_poly.type
_entity_poly.pdbx_seq_one_letter_code
_entity_poly.pdbx_strand_id
1 'polypeptide(L)'
;LQSNVVAVLDHHSPLPEGRLSASTAFAVDNPGPSVGSCCTLVSLLFHELSAVTANLVVPPSGMHSLLLGAVAVDTAACAAKLFGTRWSSPDKEMMTALWRRVSSTWQMHAFGSPEDILKGFGRIKFDIPRQLSLGISALMRADYKCFLYWNVCGQELKVGFGALTVPLSVVLQASESSREAAVNAETFANLRDEFRGAAESLIKEQSLGIVVALSSYHRPASNGDEYVLERQMALIGKKELQPIIEGAVCFVSRQPGVSEAQVLRVDQKARGVDSSDATLQSLTDIFFVSQMPVRLSRKVLEPIFREYFACLSRPQAT
;
A
#
# COMPACT_ATOMS: atom_id res chain seq x y z
N LEU A 1 9.49 4.60 20.52
CA LEU A 1 8.95 5.96 20.35
C LEU A 1 10.11 6.93 20.42
N GLN A 2 10.22 7.91 19.51
CA GLN A 2 11.21 8.98 19.66
C GLN A 2 10.75 9.89 20.79
N SER A 3 11.66 10.23 21.71
CA SER A 3 11.34 10.99 22.92
C SER A 3 11.07 12.48 22.67
N ASN A 4 11.61 13.04 21.58
CA ASN A 4 11.53 14.47 21.28
C ASN A 4 11.06 14.72 19.84
N VAL A 5 9.76 14.70 19.61
CA VAL A 5 9.16 15.13 18.34
C VAL A 5 8.88 16.63 18.42
N VAL A 6 9.53 17.43 17.57
CA VAL A 6 9.46 18.91 17.61
C VAL A 6 8.33 19.47 16.75
N ALA A 7 8.01 18.82 15.62
CA ALA A 7 6.92 19.20 14.73
C ALA A 7 6.43 17.99 13.94
N VAL A 8 5.14 18.00 13.58
CA VAL A 8 4.52 16.99 12.72
C VAL A 8 3.67 17.67 11.66
N LEU A 9 3.93 17.36 10.39
CA LEU A 9 3.03 17.60 9.27
C LEU A 9 2.61 16.24 8.72
N ASP A 10 1.32 15.92 8.79
CA ASP A 10 0.79 14.64 8.30
C ASP A 10 -0.66 14.79 7.83
N HIS A 11 -1.08 13.91 6.93
CA HIS A 11 -2.43 13.84 6.36
C HIS A 11 -3.14 12.50 6.70
N HIS A 12 -2.56 11.71 7.59
CA HIS A 12 -3.19 10.53 8.18
C HIS A 12 -3.90 10.91 9.48
N SER A 13 -4.96 10.18 9.81
CA SER A 13 -5.59 10.32 11.12
C SER A 13 -4.55 10.04 12.22
N PRO A 14 -4.43 10.92 13.23
CA PRO A 14 -3.45 10.73 14.30
C PRO A 14 -3.76 9.43 15.04
N LEU A 15 -2.78 8.52 15.08
CA LEU A 15 -2.85 7.31 15.89
C LEU A 15 -2.87 7.68 17.39
N PRO A 16 -3.59 6.94 18.25
CA PRO A 16 -3.62 7.19 19.69
C PRO A 16 -2.22 7.32 20.31
N GLU A 17 -1.28 6.49 19.90
CA GLU A 17 0.12 6.51 20.35
C GLU A 17 0.89 7.74 19.84
N GLY A 18 0.55 8.20 18.64
CA GLY A 18 1.09 9.43 18.06
C GLY A 18 0.66 10.69 18.81
N ARG A 19 -0.50 10.66 19.49
CA ARG A 19 -0.95 11.79 20.33
C ARG A 19 -0.05 12.04 21.53
N LEU A 20 0.55 10.98 22.09
CA LEU A 20 1.49 11.07 23.21
C LEU A 20 2.85 11.67 22.80
N SER A 21 3.26 11.49 21.54
CA SER A 21 4.48 12.13 21.00
C SER A 21 4.20 13.52 20.41
N ALA A 22 2.97 13.78 19.96
CA ALA A 22 2.53 15.08 19.45
C ALA A 22 2.30 16.12 20.56
N SER A 23 2.11 15.70 21.82
CA SER A 23 1.96 16.60 22.97
C SER A 23 3.22 17.42 23.29
N THR A 24 4.39 17.01 22.77
CA THR A 24 5.66 17.74 22.89
C THR A 24 6.02 18.56 21.65
N ALA A 25 5.24 18.47 20.57
CA ALA A 25 5.52 19.18 19.33
C ALA A 25 5.03 20.63 19.40
N PHE A 26 5.85 21.59 18.95
CA PHE A 26 5.50 23.01 18.90
C PHE A 26 4.45 23.33 17.82
N ALA A 27 4.37 22.51 16.77
CA ALA A 27 3.35 22.59 15.73
C ALA A 27 2.90 21.20 15.30
N VAL A 28 1.59 20.98 15.34
CA VAL A 28 0.91 19.80 14.79
C VAL A 28 -0.10 20.32 13.78
N ASP A 29 0.32 20.42 12.51
CA ASP A 29 -0.65 20.60 11.43
C ASP A 29 -0.99 19.21 10.91
N ASN A 30 -1.96 18.62 11.60
CA ASN A 30 -2.52 17.33 11.26
C ASN A 30 -4.00 17.56 10.96
N PRO A 31 -4.34 18.13 9.80
CA PRO A 31 -5.71 18.54 9.50
C PRO A 31 -6.63 17.33 9.23
N GLY A 32 -6.21 16.12 9.63
CA GLY A 32 -6.90 14.88 9.35
C GLY A 32 -6.95 14.60 7.85
N PRO A 33 -7.92 13.82 7.34
CA PRO A 33 -8.04 13.44 5.93
C PRO A 33 -8.49 14.59 5.01
N SER A 34 -8.11 15.84 5.32
CA SER A 34 -8.52 17.04 4.59
C SER A 34 -7.71 17.30 3.32
N VAL A 35 -6.57 16.63 3.11
CA VAL A 35 -5.73 16.73 1.90
C VAL A 35 -5.22 15.36 1.44
N GLY A 36 -5.01 15.23 0.13
CA GLY A 36 -4.64 13.99 -0.54
C GLY A 36 -3.17 13.61 -0.45
N SER A 37 -2.28 14.60 -0.32
CA SER A 37 -0.84 14.37 -0.17
C SER A 37 -0.26 15.19 0.98
N CYS A 38 0.65 14.60 1.75
CA CYS A 38 1.43 15.35 2.73
C CYS A 38 2.30 16.45 2.07
N CYS A 39 2.72 16.24 0.81
CA CYS A 39 3.47 17.25 0.05
C CYS A 39 2.64 18.50 -0.27
N THR A 40 1.31 18.43 -0.20
CA THR A 40 0.43 19.61 -0.24
C THR A 40 0.67 20.50 0.98
N LEU A 41 0.70 19.91 2.19
CA LEU A 41 0.96 20.64 3.44
C LEU A 41 2.36 21.26 3.45
N VAL A 42 3.37 20.50 3.00
CA VAL A 42 4.74 21.01 2.86
C VAL A 42 4.79 22.19 1.88
N SER A 43 4.05 22.12 0.77
CA SER A 43 3.99 23.19 -0.23
C SER A 43 3.29 24.44 0.31
N LEU A 44 2.22 24.28 1.09
CA LEU A 44 1.54 25.38 1.78
C LEU A 44 2.49 26.06 2.76
N LEU A 45 3.20 25.30 3.59
CA LEU A 45 4.18 25.83 4.52
C LEU A 45 5.27 26.66 3.82
N PHE A 46 5.83 26.16 2.71
CA PHE A 46 6.80 26.94 1.94
C PHE A 46 6.20 28.19 1.31
N HIS A 47 4.93 28.12 0.88
CA HIS A 47 4.24 29.28 0.34
C HIS A 47 4.07 30.38 1.39
N GLU A 48 3.64 30.02 2.60
CA GLU A 48 3.51 30.92 3.74
C GLU A 48 4.86 31.49 4.19
N LEU A 49 5.88 30.65 4.32
CA LEU A 49 7.23 31.07 4.66
C LEU A 49 7.79 32.05 3.62
N SER A 50 7.59 31.80 2.33
CA SER A 50 8.00 32.71 1.26
C SER A 50 7.28 34.06 1.39
N ALA A 51 5.99 34.07 1.72
CA ALA A 51 5.24 35.31 1.92
C ALA A 51 5.74 36.11 3.14
N VAL A 52 5.91 35.46 4.29
CA VAL A 52 6.35 36.10 5.54
C VAL A 52 7.80 36.58 5.46
N THR A 53 8.65 35.87 4.70
CA THR A 53 10.07 36.22 4.54
C THR A 53 10.35 37.11 3.33
N ALA A 54 9.31 37.69 2.70
CA ALA A 54 9.45 38.50 1.48
C ALA A 54 10.27 37.81 0.36
N ASN A 55 10.06 36.50 0.19
CA ASN A 55 10.74 35.62 -0.76
C ASN A 55 12.24 35.40 -0.51
N LEU A 56 12.72 35.61 0.73
CA LEU A 56 14.08 35.20 1.10
C LEU A 56 14.20 33.67 1.20
N VAL A 57 13.11 32.99 1.57
CA VAL A 57 13.04 31.52 1.61
C VAL A 57 12.17 31.03 0.45
N VAL A 58 12.80 30.69 -0.68
CA VAL A 58 12.14 30.09 -1.84
C VAL A 58 12.77 28.73 -2.14
N PRO A 59 11.97 27.65 -2.26
CA PRO A 59 12.51 26.35 -2.61
C PRO A 59 13.14 26.34 -4.01
N PRO A 60 14.22 25.58 -4.23
CA PRO A 60 14.80 25.41 -5.56
C PRO A 60 13.81 24.69 -6.50
N SER A 61 13.93 24.92 -7.82
CA SER A 61 13.05 24.32 -8.84
C SER A 61 12.96 22.80 -8.73
N GLY A 62 14.08 22.11 -8.45
CA GLY A 62 14.09 20.66 -8.24
C GLY A 62 13.18 20.21 -7.08
N MET A 63 13.09 21.00 -6.01
CA MET A 63 12.19 20.71 -4.89
C MET A 63 10.72 20.89 -5.28
N HIS A 64 10.39 21.92 -6.06
CA HIS A 64 9.04 22.10 -6.60
C HIS A 64 8.64 20.92 -7.50
N SER A 65 9.54 20.42 -8.34
CA SER A 65 9.30 19.24 -9.18
C SER A 65 9.06 17.98 -8.36
N LEU A 66 9.80 17.78 -7.27
CA LEU A 66 9.61 16.64 -6.37
C LEU A 66 8.24 16.71 -5.66
N LEU A 67 7.91 17.88 -5.10
CA LEU A 67 6.61 18.12 -4.45
C LEU A 67 5.45 17.93 -5.44
N LEU A 68 5.58 18.46 -6.66
CA LEU A 68 4.59 18.29 -7.72
C LEU A 68 4.36 16.82 -8.04
N GLY A 69 5.43 16.04 -8.20
CA GLY A 69 5.33 14.61 -8.50
C GLY A 69 4.58 13.84 -7.41
N ALA A 70 4.89 14.10 -6.14
CA ALA A 70 4.21 13.48 -5.00
C ALA A 70 2.72 13.86 -4.95
N VAL A 71 2.40 15.16 -5.06
CA VAL A 71 1.00 15.63 -5.07
C VAL A 71 0.24 15.02 -6.26
N ALA A 72 0.81 15.03 -7.47
CA ALA A 72 0.17 14.46 -8.65
C ALA A 72 -0.08 12.94 -8.49
N VAL A 73 0.86 12.18 -7.93
CA VAL A 73 0.70 10.72 -7.77
C VAL A 73 -0.34 10.39 -6.69
N ASP A 74 -0.24 10.99 -5.51
CA ASP A 74 -1.11 10.66 -4.36
C ASP A 74 -2.58 11.05 -4.60
N THR A 75 -2.79 12.16 -5.30
CA THR A 75 -4.11 12.73 -5.60
C THR A 75 -4.70 12.22 -6.92
N ALA A 76 -3.94 11.40 -7.66
CA ALA A 76 -4.23 11.03 -9.05
C ALA A 76 -4.51 12.26 -9.93
N ALA A 77 -3.58 13.22 -9.89
CA ALA A 77 -3.60 14.50 -10.60
C ALA A 77 -4.89 15.30 -10.36
N CYS A 78 -5.44 15.19 -9.15
CA CYS A 78 -6.73 15.78 -8.78
C CYS A 78 -7.86 15.48 -9.78
N ALA A 79 -7.97 14.22 -10.24
CA ALA A 79 -9.05 13.79 -11.12
C ALA A 79 -10.42 14.09 -10.49
N ALA A 80 -11.30 14.77 -11.22
CA ALA A 80 -12.57 15.31 -10.70
C ALA A 80 -13.43 14.27 -9.94
N LYS A 81 -13.50 13.05 -10.47
CA LYS A 81 -14.26 11.93 -9.88
C LYS A 81 -13.79 11.49 -8.49
N LEU A 82 -12.60 11.91 -8.05
CA LEU A 82 -12.01 11.53 -6.77
C LEU A 82 -12.00 12.68 -5.74
N PHE A 83 -12.63 13.82 -6.06
CA PHE A 83 -12.74 14.94 -5.13
C PHE A 83 -13.47 14.51 -3.85
N GLY A 84 -12.99 14.98 -2.70
CA GLY A 84 -13.54 14.65 -1.37
C GLY A 84 -13.23 13.24 -0.88
N THR A 85 -12.61 12.38 -1.71
CA THR A 85 -12.22 11.01 -1.32
C THR A 85 -10.71 10.81 -1.35
N ARG A 86 -10.03 11.35 -2.35
CA ARG A 86 -8.56 11.29 -2.51
C ARG A 86 -7.88 12.64 -2.43
N TRP A 87 -8.58 13.72 -2.73
CA TRP A 87 -8.01 15.07 -2.80
C TRP A 87 -9.06 16.13 -2.51
N SER A 88 -8.60 17.33 -2.14
CA SER A 88 -9.41 18.51 -1.80
C SER A 88 -8.86 19.78 -2.45
N SER A 89 -9.56 20.91 -2.30
CA SER A 89 -9.18 22.18 -2.95
C SER A 89 -7.71 22.59 -2.73
N PRO A 90 -7.15 22.50 -1.50
CA PRO A 90 -5.73 22.77 -1.26
C PRO A 90 -4.77 21.96 -2.15
N ASP A 91 -5.07 20.68 -2.41
CA ASP A 91 -4.24 19.86 -3.30
C ASP A 91 -4.22 20.42 -4.72
N LYS A 92 -5.39 20.81 -5.24
CA LYS A 92 -5.51 21.35 -6.60
C LYS A 92 -4.82 22.70 -6.73
N GLU A 93 -4.98 23.56 -5.74
CA GLU A 93 -4.34 24.86 -5.66
C GLU A 93 -2.82 24.72 -5.65
N MET A 94 -2.28 23.87 -4.77
CA MET A 94 -0.84 23.64 -4.68
C MET A 94 -0.28 22.94 -5.92
N MET A 95 -0.96 21.93 -6.46
CA MET A 95 -0.54 21.29 -7.71
C MET A 95 -0.46 22.30 -8.85
N THR A 96 -1.45 23.20 -8.96
CA THR A 96 -1.47 24.26 -9.98
C THR A 96 -0.33 25.26 -9.77
N ALA A 97 -0.09 25.68 -8.53
CA ALA A 97 0.99 26.61 -8.19
C ALA A 97 2.37 26.01 -8.46
N LEU A 98 2.57 24.74 -8.08
CA LEU A 98 3.80 24.00 -8.36
C LEU A 98 4.01 23.83 -9.86
N TRP A 99 2.99 23.38 -10.60
CA TRP A 99 3.06 23.24 -12.06
C TRP A 99 3.52 24.53 -12.73
N ARG A 100 2.93 25.68 -12.38
CA ARG A 100 3.33 26.99 -12.94
C ARG A 100 4.82 27.31 -12.72
N ARG A 101 5.42 26.85 -11.63
CA ARG A 101 6.84 27.09 -11.32
C ARG A 101 7.79 26.20 -12.10
N VAL A 102 7.37 25.00 -12.48
CA VAL A 102 8.25 23.99 -13.09
C VAL A 102 7.83 23.53 -14.49
N SER A 103 6.72 24.05 -15.03
CA SER A 103 6.14 23.61 -16.31
C SER A 103 7.14 23.64 -17.46
N SER A 104 7.96 24.69 -17.56
CA SER A 104 9.00 24.80 -18.60
C SER A 104 10.01 23.64 -18.53
N THR A 105 10.39 23.22 -17.31
CA THR A 105 11.31 22.09 -17.11
C THR A 105 10.67 20.77 -17.53
N TRP A 106 9.42 20.54 -17.12
CA TRP A 106 8.69 19.32 -17.46
C TRP A 106 8.34 19.21 -18.95
N GLN A 107 8.00 20.33 -19.59
CA GLN A 107 7.70 20.39 -21.02
C GLN A 107 8.92 20.05 -21.89
N MET A 108 10.13 20.45 -21.47
CA MET A 108 11.36 19.99 -22.14
C MET A 108 11.54 18.47 -22.10
N HIS A 109 10.93 17.80 -21.12
CA HIS A 109 10.91 16.33 -20.99
C HIS A 109 9.61 15.70 -21.52
N ALA A 110 8.88 16.40 -22.39
CA ALA A 110 7.64 15.93 -23.02
C ALA A 110 6.48 15.62 -22.06
N PHE A 111 6.46 16.22 -20.87
CA PHE A 111 5.30 16.20 -19.97
C PHE A 111 4.51 17.50 -20.16
N GLY A 112 3.28 17.40 -20.68
CA GLY A 112 2.41 18.54 -20.97
C GLY A 112 1.53 18.95 -19.80
N SER A 113 1.29 18.04 -18.84
CA SER A 113 0.47 18.31 -17.67
C SER A 113 0.82 17.42 -16.46
N PRO A 114 0.29 17.71 -15.25
CA PRO A 114 0.41 16.82 -14.09
C PRO A 114 -0.13 15.39 -14.33
N GLU A 115 -1.14 15.24 -15.19
CA GLU A 115 -1.68 13.93 -15.58
C GLU A 115 -0.64 13.10 -16.36
N ASP A 116 0.22 13.73 -17.15
CA ASP A 116 1.31 13.04 -17.84
C ASP A 116 2.36 12.52 -16.83
N ILE A 117 2.62 13.26 -15.75
CA ILE A 117 3.50 12.81 -14.65
C ILE A 117 2.92 11.55 -14.01
N LEU A 118 1.62 11.56 -13.70
CA LEU A 118 0.92 10.39 -13.16
C LEU A 118 1.02 9.19 -14.10
N LYS A 119 0.80 9.38 -15.41
CA LYS A 119 0.93 8.32 -16.41
C LYS A 119 2.36 7.78 -16.49
N GLY A 120 3.35 8.67 -16.53
CA GLY A 120 4.78 8.31 -16.56
C GLY A 120 5.17 7.49 -15.33
N PHE A 121 4.74 7.90 -14.15
CA PHE A 121 4.97 7.16 -12.92
C PHE A 121 4.23 5.81 -12.91
N GLY A 122 2.99 5.77 -13.40
CA GLY A 122 2.21 4.54 -13.54
C GLY A 122 2.91 3.50 -14.42
N ARG A 123 3.50 3.94 -15.55
CA ARG A 123 4.28 3.07 -16.44
C ARG A 123 5.47 2.43 -15.73
N ILE A 124 6.09 3.11 -14.77
CA ILE A 124 7.24 2.56 -14.01
C ILE A 124 6.75 1.69 -12.85
N LYS A 125 5.77 2.20 -12.09
CA LYS A 125 5.25 1.57 -10.87
C LYS A 125 4.59 0.22 -11.15
N PHE A 126 3.89 0.10 -12.28
CA PHE A 126 3.11 -1.07 -12.65
C PHE A 126 3.72 -1.85 -13.83
N ASP A 127 4.99 -1.61 -14.15
CA ASP A 127 5.77 -2.43 -15.10
C ASP A 127 6.05 -3.81 -14.47
N ILE A 128 5.21 -4.79 -14.76
CA ILE A 128 5.27 -6.10 -14.10
C ILE A 128 6.65 -6.76 -14.25
N PRO A 129 7.23 -6.93 -15.45
CA PRO A 129 8.55 -7.52 -15.60
C PRO A 129 9.63 -6.78 -14.80
N ARG A 130 9.64 -5.45 -14.83
CA ARG A 130 10.62 -4.65 -14.09
C ARG A 130 10.42 -4.72 -12.58
N GLN A 131 9.18 -4.78 -12.10
CA GLN A 131 8.91 -4.94 -10.67
C GLN A 131 9.33 -6.34 -10.20
N LEU A 132 9.00 -7.39 -10.95
CA LEU A 132 9.40 -8.76 -10.62
C LEU A 132 10.92 -8.96 -10.63
N SER A 133 11.67 -8.26 -11.49
CA SER A 133 13.14 -8.34 -11.50
C SER A 133 13.81 -7.77 -10.24
N LEU A 134 13.10 -6.99 -9.42
CA LEU A 134 13.57 -6.58 -8.10
C LEU A 134 13.52 -7.72 -7.07
N GLY A 135 12.75 -8.78 -7.35
CA GLY A 135 12.51 -9.92 -6.47
C GLY A 135 11.36 -9.70 -5.49
N ILE A 136 10.61 -10.78 -5.20
CA ILE A 136 9.40 -10.71 -4.34
C ILE A 136 9.72 -10.19 -2.93
N SER A 137 10.88 -10.56 -2.39
CA SER A 137 11.36 -10.11 -1.08
C SER A 137 11.50 -8.58 -1.00
N ALA A 138 12.03 -7.94 -2.05
CA ALA A 138 12.13 -6.50 -2.11
C ALA A 138 10.75 -5.85 -2.28
N LEU A 139 9.90 -6.41 -3.15
CA LEU A 139 8.54 -5.91 -3.38
C LEU A 139 7.68 -5.92 -2.11
N MET A 140 7.77 -6.97 -1.28
CA MET A 140 7.04 -7.05 0.00
C MET A 140 7.48 -5.98 1.00
N ARG A 141 8.70 -5.46 0.89
CA ARG A 141 9.30 -4.47 1.80
C ARG A 141 9.20 -3.03 1.30
N ALA A 142 9.11 -2.83 -0.01
CA ALA A 142 9.16 -1.50 -0.65
C ALA A 142 8.09 -0.53 -0.14
N ASP A 143 6.86 -1.01 0.09
CA ASP A 143 5.78 -0.26 0.76
C ASP A 143 5.15 -1.12 1.86
N TYR A 144 5.96 -1.35 2.91
CA TYR A 144 5.60 -2.16 4.06
C TYR A 144 5.14 -1.31 5.25
N LYS A 145 4.10 -1.78 5.95
CA LYS A 145 3.73 -1.30 7.29
C LYS A 145 3.48 -2.46 8.23
N CYS A 146 3.81 -2.27 9.49
CA CYS A 146 3.56 -3.25 10.53
C CYS A 146 2.58 -2.69 11.56
N PHE A 147 1.62 -3.50 11.99
CA PHE A 147 0.64 -3.15 13.00
C PHE A 147 0.67 -4.18 14.13
N LEU A 148 0.49 -3.70 15.36
CA LEU A 148 0.39 -4.52 16.55
C LEU A 148 -1.05 -4.48 17.05
N TYR A 149 -1.66 -5.65 17.19
CA TYR A 149 -2.99 -5.83 17.74
C TYR A 149 -2.88 -6.47 19.12
N TRP A 150 -3.50 -5.86 20.11
CA TRP A 150 -3.41 -6.28 21.50
C TRP A 150 -4.52 -7.27 21.85
N ASN A 151 -4.21 -8.23 22.72
CA ASN A 151 -5.17 -9.14 23.35
C ASN A 151 -5.98 -10.03 22.38
N VAL A 152 -5.49 -10.25 21.16
CA VAL A 152 -6.11 -11.16 20.20
C VAL A 152 -6.00 -12.57 20.74
N CYS A 153 -7.13 -13.18 21.13
CA CYS A 153 -7.16 -14.47 21.84
C CYS A 153 -6.26 -14.51 23.10
N GLY A 154 -6.07 -13.37 23.77
CA GLY A 154 -5.20 -13.27 24.96
C GLY A 154 -3.72 -13.07 24.68
N GLN A 155 -3.32 -12.81 23.43
CA GLN A 155 -1.93 -12.58 23.04
C GLN A 155 -1.77 -11.32 22.18
N GLU A 156 -0.55 -10.81 22.10
CA GLU A 156 -0.16 -9.79 21.13
C GLU A 156 -0.02 -10.42 19.74
N LEU A 157 -0.65 -9.80 18.73
CA LEU A 157 -0.56 -10.24 17.35
C LEU A 157 0.04 -9.12 16.49
N LYS A 158 1.22 -9.38 15.93
CA LYS A 158 1.89 -8.47 15.01
C LYS A 158 1.62 -8.87 13.56
N VAL A 159 1.12 -7.95 12.75
CA VAL A 159 0.74 -8.21 11.35
C VAL A 159 1.47 -7.24 10.42
N GLY A 160 2.11 -7.80 9.40
CA GLY A 160 2.78 -7.04 8.35
C GLY A 160 1.91 -6.88 7.11
N PHE A 161 1.84 -5.68 6.55
CA PHE A 161 1.16 -5.37 5.29
C PHE A 161 2.18 -4.91 4.25
N GLY A 162 2.42 -5.75 3.24
CA GLY A 162 3.23 -5.38 2.06
C GLY A 162 2.33 -4.98 0.90
N ALA A 163 2.54 -3.80 0.32
CA ALA A 163 1.84 -3.38 -0.89
C ALA A 163 2.67 -3.71 -2.14
N LEU A 164 2.16 -4.62 -2.98
CA LEU A 164 2.81 -5.05 -4.22
C LEU A 164 2.18 -4.34 -5.41
N THR A 165 2.96 -4.08 -6.45
CA THR A 165 2.47 -3.46 -7.70
C THR A 165 2.38 -4.45 -8.86
N VAL A 166 2.45 -5.74 -8.56
CA VAL A 166 2.35 -6.87 -9.50
C VAL A 166 1.15 -7.76 -9.14
N PRO A 167 0.45 -8.37 -10.10
CA PRO A 167 -0.69 -9.24 -9.81
C PRO A 167 -0.29 -10.44 -8.94
N LEU A 168 -0.99 -10.66 -7.83
CA LEU A 168 -0.81 -11.85 -7.00
C LEU A 168 -1.26 -13.12 -7.72
N SER A 169 -2.21 -13.05 -8.65
CA SER A 169 -2.57 -14.21 -9.48
C SER A 169 -1.39 -14.74 -10.31
N VAL A 170 -0.51 -13.84 -10.78
CA VAL A 170 0.74 -14.19 -11.48
C VAL A 170 1.76 -14.75 -10.50
N VAL A 171 2.02 -14.06 -9.38
CA VAL A 171 2.99 -14.49 -8.36
C VAL A 171 2.62 -15.86 -7.77
N LEU A 172 1.34 -16.06 -7.45
CA LEU A 172 0.83 -17.28 -6.82
C LEU A 172 0.44 -18.34 -7.84
N GLN A 173 0.45 -18.05 -9.14
CA GLN A 173 0.00 -18.97 -10.19
C GLN A 173 -1.41 -19.54 -9.90
N ALA A 174 -2.34 -18.67 -9.52
CA ALA A 174 -3.62 -19.06 -8.91
C ALA A 174 -4.81 -19.12 -9.90
N SER A 175 -4.60 -18.94 -11.21
CA SER A 175 -5.66 -19.05 -12.22
C SER A 175 -5.13 -19.65 -13.54
N GLU A 176 -5.95 -20.47 -14.23
CA GLU A 176 -5.67 -20.96 -15.58
C GLU A 176 -5.65 -19.83 -16.63
N SER A 177 -6.45 -18.76 -16.44
CA SER A 177 -6.39 -17.55 -17.28
C SER A 177 -5.11 -16.74 -17.08
N SER A 178 -4.31 -17.05 -16.05
CA SER A 178 -2.98 -16.47 -15.87
C SER A 178 -1.99 -16.97 -16.92
N ARG A 179 -2.32 -17.98 -17.75
CA ARG A 179 -1.47 -18.40 -18.88
C ARG A 179 -1.31 -17.31 -19.94
N GLU A 180 -2.34 -16.48 -20.18
CA GLU A 180 -2.26 -15.38 -21.16
C GLU A 180 -1.42 -14.20 -20.63
N ALA A 181 -1.46 -13.94 -19.32
CA ALA A 181 -0.53 -13.00 -18.67
C ALA A 181 0.88 -13.61 -18.48
N ALA A 182 0.98 -14.93 -18.39
CA ALA A 182 2.24 -15.66 -18.24
C ALA A 182 3.07 -15.69 -19.53
N VAL A 183 2.50 -15.35 -20.69
CA VAL A 183 3.27 -15.23 -21.94
C VAL A 183 4.42 -14.19 -21.78
N ASN A 184 4.29 -13.22 -20.88
CA ASN A 184 5.36 -12.27 -20.54
C ASN A 184 6.16 -12.62 -19.27
N ALA A 185 5.81 -13.70 -18.57
CA ALA A 185 6.43 -14.13 -17.31
C ALA A 185 7.16 -15.49 -17.41
N GLU A 186 7.34 -16.03 -18.63
CA GLU A 186 8.14 -17.24 -18.87
C GLU A 186 9.58 -17.15 -18.30
N THR A 187 10.06 -15.94 -18.02
CA THR A 187 11.38 -15.66 -17.41
C THR A 187 11.43 -15.87 -15.89
N PHE A 188 10.28 -15.93 -15.20
CA PHE A 188 10.21 -15.99 -13.74
C PHE A 188 9.60 -17.31 -13.26
N ALA A 189 10.45 -18.32 -13.10
CA ALA A 189 10.06 -19.61 -12.50
C ALA A 189 9.95 -19.49 -10.97
N ASN A 190 9.11 -20.33 -10.35
CA ASN A 190 9.02 -20.51 -8.89
C ASN A 190 8.62 -19.28 -8.04
N LEU A 191 7.97 -18.27 -8.63
CA LEU A 191 7.49 -17.06 -7.92
C LEU A 191 6.64 -17.34 -6.67
N ARG A 192 5.87 -18.44 -6.67
CA ARG A 192 5.07 -18.86 -5.52
C ARG A 192 5.95 -19.23 -4.33
N ASP A 193 7.03 -19.94 -4.57
CA ASP A 193 7.98 -20.36 -3.53
C ASP A 193 8.82 -19.17 -3.07
N GLU A 194 9.21 -18.27 -3.98
CA GLU A 194 9.84 -17.00 -3.63
C GLU A 194 8.95 -16.13 -2.73
N PHE A 195 7.65 -16.04 -3.05
CA PHE A 195 6.69 -15.34 -2.20
C PHE A 195 6.62 -15.95 -0.80
N ARG A 196 6.61 -17.28 -0.72
CA ARG A 196 6.60 -17.98 0.56
C ARG A 196 7.87 -17.72 1.37
N GLY A 197 9.04 -17.89 0.75
CA GLY A 197 10.33 -17.64 1.40
C GLY A 197 10.50 -16.18 1.84
N ALA A 198 10.00 -15.24 1.04
CA ALA A 198 9.97 -13.82 1.38
C ALA A 198 9.06 -13.54 2.60
N ALA A 199 7.86 -14.13 2.62
CA ALA A 199 6.93 -14.00 3.73
C ALA A 199 7.50 -14.63 5.02
N GLU A 200 8.10 -15.81 4.91
CA GLU A 200 8.75 -16.49 6.02
C GLU A 200 9.90 -15.67 6.62
N SER A 201 10.78 -15.15 5.76
CA SER A 201 11.88 -14.29 6.17
C SER A 201 11.35 -13.06 6.89
N LEU A 202 10.31 -12.42 6.34
CA LEU A 202 9.68 -11.25 6.94
C LEU A 202 9.02 -11.57 8.29
N ILE A 203 8.36 -12.73 8.42
CA ILE A 203 7.79 -13.23 9.67
C ILE A 203 8.87 -13.37 10.74
N LYS A 204 10.00 -13.98 10.40
CA LYS A 204 11.14 -14.17 11.32
C LYS A 204 11.78 -12.84 11.70
N GLU A 205 12.18 -12.04 10.71
CA GLU A 205 12.87 -10.76 10.88
C GLU A 205 12.07 -9.77 11.73
N GLN A 206 10.75 -9.68 11.49
CA GLN A 206 9.89 -8.70 12.14
C GLN A 206 9.09 -9.31 13.29
N SER A 207 9.28 -10.59 13.62
CA SER A 207 8.53 -11.33 14.64
C SER A 207 7.02 -11.21 14.43
N LEU A 208 6.56 -11.42 13.20
CA LEU A 208 5.15 -11.33 12.83
C LEU A 208 4.41 -12.63 13.13
N GLY A 209 3.10 -12.54 13.33
CA GLY A 209 2.20 -13.69 13.25
C GLY A 209 1.67 -13.91 11.83
N ILE A 210 1.35 -12.80 11.13
CA ILE A 210 0.67 -12.82 9.83
C ILE A 210 1.31 -11.80 8.88
N VAL A 211 1.41 -12.16 7.61
CA VAL A 211 1.74 -11.25 6.51
C VAL A 211 0.54 -11.16 5.56
N VAL A 212 0.15 -9.93 5.26
CA VAL A 212 -0.87 -9.58 4.29
C VAL A 212 -0.18 -8.92 3.10
N ALA A 213 -0.22 -9.57 1.94
CA ALA A 213 0.21 -8.98 0.68
C ALA A 213 -1.00 -8.36 -0.01
N LEU A 214 -0.95 -7.05 -0.26
CA LEU A 214 -1.97 -6.31 -0.99
C LEU A 214 -1.42 -5.88 -2.34
N SER A 215 -1.90 -6.49 -3.40
CA SER A 215 -1.48 -6.12 -4.76
C SER A 215 -2.40 -5.07 -5.36
N SER A 216 -1.81 -4.10 -6.07
CA SER A 216 -2.53 -3.18 -6.96
C SER A 216 -1.81 -3.10 -8.29
N TYR A 217 -2.50 -3.37 -9.39
CA TYR A 217 -1.89 -3.42 -10.72
C TYR A 217 -2.86 -2.91 -11.79
N HIS A 218 -2.30 -2.47 -12.92
CA HIS A 218 -3.10 -2.08 -14.07
C HIS A 218 -3.33 -3.29 -14.98
N ARG A 219 -4.60 -3.60 -15.26
CA ARG A 219 -5.01 -4.53 -16.30
C ARG A 219 -5.50 -3.75 -17.52
N PRO A 220 -5.18 -4.17 -18.76
CA PRO A 220 -5.84 -3.65 -19.95
C PRO A 220 -7.36 -3.82 -19.84
N ALA A 221 -8.12 -2.75 -20.06
CA ALA A 221 -9.56 -2.80 -20.15
C ALA A 221 -9.98 -3.62 -21.39
N SER A 222 -11.18 -4.20 -21.36
CA SER A 222 -11.70 -5.03 -22.46
C SER A 222 -11.88 -4.27 -23.78
N ASN A 223 -11.88 -2.94 -23.73
CA ASN A 223 -11.95 -2.05 -24.89
C ASN A 223 -10.56 -1.62 -25.42
N GLY A 224 -9.46 -2.09 -24.82
CA GLY A 224 -8.08 -1.91 -25.32
C GLY A 224 -7.42 -0.54 -25.06
N ASP A 225 -8.21 0.52 -24.86
CA ASP A 225 -7.69 1.90 -24.81
C ASP A 225 -7.41 2.44 -23.39
N GLU A 226 -7.91 1.78 -22.35
CA GLU A 226 -7.73 2.20 -20.96
C GLU A 226 -7.15 1.09 -20.08
N TYR A 227 -6.46 1.48 -19.00
CA TYR A 227 -6.06 0.55 -17.96
C TYR A 227 -7.02 0.64 -16.78
N VAL A 228 -7.53 -0.50 -16.34
CA VAL A 228 -8.30 -0.61 -15.10
C VAL A 228 -7.35 -0.95 -13.97
N LEU A 229 -7.41 -0.18 -12.88
CA LEU A 229 -6.69 -0.54 -11.66
C LEU A 229 -7.45 -1.68 -10.97
N GLU A 230 -6.76 -2.77 -10.67
CA GLU A 230 -7.30 -3.91 -9.94
C GLU A 230 -6.55 -4.10 -8.63
N ARG A 231 -7.19 -4.83 -7.70
CA ARG A 231 -6.62 -5.11 -6.38
C ARG A 231 -6.86 -6.56 -6.01
N GLN A 232 -5.83 -7.17 -5.43
CA GLN A 232 -5.81 -8.54 -4.93
C GLN A 232 -5.22 -8.59 -3.54
N MET A 233 -5.49 -9.67 -2.80
CA MET A 233 -4.93 -9.89 -1.47
C MET A 233 -4.50 -11.33 -1.27
N ALA A 234 -3.40 -11.52 -0.55
CA ALA A 234 -2.99 -12.83 -0.06
C ALA A 234 -2.58 -12.75 1.41
N LEU A 235 -2.92 -13.78 2.19
CA LEU A 235 -2.52 -13.93 3.58
C LEU A 235 -1.72 -15.22 3.77
N ILE A 236 -0.66 -15.12 4.55
CA ILE A 236 0.14 -16.24 5.02
C ILE A 236 0.62 -15.92 6.43
N GLY A 237 0.69 -16.91 7.31
CA GLY A 237 1.16 -16.70 8.67
C GLY A 237 1.63 -18.00 9.33
N LYS A 238 1.88 -17.92 10.64
CA LYS A 238 2.23 -19.10 11.44
C LYS A 238 1.08 -20.11 11.47
N LYS A 239 1.41 -21.40 11.43
CA LYS A 239 0.42 -22.51 11.36
C LYS A 239 -0.58 -22.48 12.51
N GLU A 240 -0.12 -22.17 13.72
CA GLU A 240 -0.94 -22.02 14.93
C GLU A 240 -2.03 -20.92 14.81
N LEU A 241 -1.85 -19.95 13.92
CA LEU A 241 -2.79 -18.86 13.68
C LEU A 241 -3.76 -19.14 12.52
N GLN A 242 -3.76 -20.35 11.96
CA GLN A 242 -4.61 -20.71 10.81
C GLN A 242 -6.10 -20.36 11.03
N PRO A 243 -6.75 -20.68 12.16
CA PRO A 243 -8.16 -20.33 12.36
C PRO A 243 -8.42 -18.81 12.38
N ILE A 244 -7.47 -18.04 12.90
CA ILE A 244 -7.53 -16.57 12.95
C ILE A 244 -7.39 -16.00 11.53
N ILE A 245 -6.49 -16.55 10.72
CA ILE A 245 -6.29 -16.12 9.33
C ILE A 245 -7.53 -16.44 8.49
N GLU A 246 -8.07 -17.66 8.59
CA GLU A 246 -9.30 -18.08 7.90
C GLU A 246 -10.49 -17.17 8.26
N GLY A 247 -10.65 -16.86 9.54
CA GLY A 247 -11.69 -15.94 9.99
C GLY A 247 -11.48 -14.51 9.49
N ALA A 248 -10.24 -14.01 9.45
CA ALA A 248 -9.93 -12.69 8.89
C ALA A 248 -10.28 -12.61 7.40
N VAL A 249 -9.92 -13.64 6.61
CA VAL A 249 -10.27 -13.75 5.19
C VAL A 249 -11.79 -13.74 5.01
N CYS A 250 -12.51 -14.52 5.81
CA CYS A 250 -13.97 -14.55 5.78
C CYS A 250 -14.58 -13.18 6.11
N PHE A 251 -14.06 -12.50 7.14
CA PHE A 251 -14.51 -11.18 7.56
C PHE A 251 -14.31 -10.12 6.48
N VAL A 252 -13.14 -10.13 5.82
CA VAL A 252 -12.84 -9.24 4.68
C VAL A 252 -13.71 -9.58 3.47
N SER A 253 -13.96 -10.85 3.20
CA SER A 253 -14.75 -11.29 2.03
C SER A 253 -16.22 -10.87 2.13
N ARG A 254 -16.74 -10.62 3.35
CA ARG A 254 -18.09 -10.11 3.58
C ARG A 254 -18.22 -8.60 3.41
N GLN A 255 -17.12 -7.89 3.20
CA GLN A 255 -17.15 -6.44 3.01
C GLN A 255 -17.85 -6.07 1.69
N PRO A 256 -18.62 -4.97 1.63
CA PRO A 256 -19.34 -4.58 0.42
C PRO A 256 -18.43 -4.49 -0.81
N GLY A 257 -18.76 -5.25 -1.86
CA GLY A 257 -18.00 -5.33 -3.12
C GLY A 257 -16.85 -6.35 -3.13
N VAL A 258 -16.59 -7.07 -2.03
CA VAL A 258 -15.66 -8.22 -1.99
C VAL A 258 -16.43 -9.55 -2.08
N SER A 259 -17.73 -9.56 -1.83
CA SER A 259 -18.56 -10.78 -1.73
C SER A 259 -18.59 -11.65 -3.00
N GLU A 260 -18.22 -11.09 -4.15
CA GLU A 260 -18.14 -11.79 -5.43
C GLU A 260 -16.73 -12.35 -5.71
N ALA A 261 -15.77 -12.09 -4.84
CA ALA A 261 -14.39 -12.52 -5.01
C ALA A 261 -14.21 -14.01 -4.74
N GLN A 262 -13.38 -14.65 -5.53
CA GLN A 262 -12.97 -16.04 -5.30
C GLN A 262 -11.93 -16.07 -4.19
N VAL A 263 -12.22 -16.81 -3.12
CA VAL A 263 -11.24 -17.12 -2.08
C VAL A 263 -10.63 -18.48 -2.40
N LEU A 264 -9.34 -18.50 -2.72
CA LEU A 264 -8.59 -19.70 -3.03
C LEU A 264 -7.63 -20.01 -1.89
N ARG A 265 -7.62 -21.26 -1.45
CA ARG A 265 -6.54 -21.81 -0.64
C ARG A 265 -5.50 -22.38 -1.58
N VAL A 266 -4.35 -21.72 -1.67
CA VAL A 266 -3.23 -22.16 -2.50
C VAL A 266 -2.35 -23.06 -1.64
N ASP A 267 -2.50 -24.38 -1.85
CA ASP A 267 -1.81 -25.42 -1.08
C ASP A 267 -0.29 -25.26 -1.13
N GLN A 268 0.35 -25.67 -0.03
CA GLN A 268 1.80 -25.78 0.06
C GLN A 268 2.40 -26.80 -0.92
N LYS A 269 1.63 -27.84 -1.28
CA LYS A 269 2.06 -28.98 -2.10
C LYS A 269 1.74 -28.76 -3.58
N ALA A 270 2.53 -27.94 -4.27
CA ALA A 270 2.56 -27.96 -5.72
C ALA A 270 3.97 -28.31 -6.20
N ARG A 271 4.09 -29.52 -6.76
CA ARG A 271 5.25 -30.16 -7.41
C ARG A 271 6.37 -30.67 -6.49
N GLY A 272 6.21 -31.92 -6.05
CA GLY A 272 7.22 -32.98 -6.23
C GLY A 272 8.64 -32.79 -5.70
N VAL A 273 8.88 -31.82 -4.82
CA VAL A 273 10.13 -31.70 -4.08
C VAL A 273 9.80 -31.99 -2.62
N ASP A 274 10.31 -33.09 -2.10
CA ASP A 274 10.37 -33.35 -0.67
C ASP A 274 11.21 -32.24 -0.04
N SER A 275 10.60 -31.08 0.26
CA SER A 275 11.27 -30.05 1.03
C SER A 275 11.32 -30.53 2.47
N SER A 276 12.46 -31.12 2.83
CA SER A 276 12.86 -31.49 4.18
C SER A 276 13.02 -30.30 5.14
N ASP A 277 12.66 -29.10 4.70
CA ASP A 277 12.72 -27.88 5.49
C ASP A 277 11.53 -27.81 6.45
N ALA A 278 11.74 -28.29 7.69
CA ALA A 278 10.77 -28.28 8.78
C ALA A 278 10.15 -26.88 9.01
N THR A 279 10.83 -25.83 8.58
CA THR A 279 10.38 -24.45 8.70
C THR A 279 9.24 -24.09 7.75
N LEU A 280 9.19 -24.67 6.55
CA LEU A 280 8.08 -24.46 5.61
C LEU A 280 6.78 -25.13 6.10
N GLN A 281 6.88 -26.19 6.89
CA GLN A 281 5.74 -26.85 7.52
C GLN A 281 5.12 -26.02 8.68
N SER A 282 5.83 -24.99 9.15
CA SER A 282 5.40 -24.11 10.25
C SER A 282 4.49 -22.96 9.82
N LEU A 283 4.30 -22.76 8.51
CA LEU A 283 3.41 -21.73 7.97
C LEU A 283 2.06 -22.32 7.54
N THR A 284 1.06 -21.46 7.38
CA THR A 284 -0.23 -21.82 6.78
C THR A 284 -0.13 -22.03 5.28
N ASP A 285 -1.20 -22.55 4.67
CA ASP A 285 -1.42 -22.34 3.23
C ASP A 285 -1.63 -20.84 2.95
N ILE A 286 -1.51 -20.45 1.68
CA ILE A 286 -1.73 -19.07 1.25
C ILE A 286 -3.21 -18.90 0.96
N PHE A 287 -3.86 -17.95 1.65
CA PHE A 287 -5.25 -17.59 1.38
C PHE A 287 -5.29 -16.41 0.43
N PHE A 288 -5.76 -16.65 -0.80
CA PHE A 288 -5.78 -15.67 -1.88
C PHE A 288 -7.21 -15.20 -2.15
N VAL A 289 -7.39 -13.88 -2.25
CA VAL A 289 -8.64 -13.22 -2.65
C VAL A 289 -8.42 -12.62 -4.03
N SER A 290 -9.10 -13.18 -5.03
CA SER A 290 -8.83 -12.93 -6.46
C SER A 290 -9.17 -11.53 -6.94
N GLN A 291 -10.07 -10.84 -6.24
CA GLN A 291 -10.48 -9.49 -6.58
C GLN A 291 -10.95 -8.73 -5.33
N MET A 292 -10.57 -7.47 -5.22
CA MET A 292 -11.07 -6.57 -4.19
C MET A 292 -11.43 -5.22 -4.80
N PRO A 293 -12.42 -4.49 -4.25
CA PRO A 293 -12.67 -3.11 -4.61
C PRO A 293 -11.40 -2.27 -4.44
N VAL A 294 -11.05 -1.50 -5.46
CA VAL A 294 -9.85 -0.64 -5.46
C VAL A 294 -9.80 0.30 -4.26
N ARG A 295 -10.98 0.75 -3.79
CA ARG A 295 -11.15 1.58 -2.58
C ARG A 295 -10.60 0.95 -1.30
N LEU A 296 -10.53 -0.38 -1.22
CA LEU A 296 -9.98 -1.11 -0.07
C LEU A 296 -8.45 -1.10 -0.09
N SER A 297 -7.86 0.09 -0.05
CA SER A 297 -6.43 0.28 0.17
C SER A 297 -6.04 -0.18 1.58
N ARG A 298 -4.74 -0.31 1.85
CA ARG A 298 -4.22 -0.59 3.21
C ARG A 298 -4.82 0.35 4.28
N LYS A 299 -5.01 1.64 3.96
CA LYS A 299 -5.58 2.66 4.88
C LYS A 299 -7.03 2.33 5.29
N VAL A 300 -7.76 1.60 4.45
CA VAL A 300 -9.15 1.18 4.71
C VAL A 300 -9.18 -0.26 5.25
N LEU A 301 -8.30 -1.12 4.75
CA LEU A 301 -8.28 -2.53 5.12
C LEU A 301 -7.72 -2.77 6.52
N GLU A 302 -6.70 -2.04 6.94
CA GLU A 302 -6.12 -2.19 8.27
C GLU A 302 -7.15 -1.96 9.40
N PRO A 303 -8.00 -0.92 9.36
CA PRO A 303 -9.12 -0.78 10.29
C PRO A 303 -10.10 -1.97 10.30
N ILE A 304 -10.39 -2.57 9.13
CA ILE A 304 -11.27 -3.75 9.04
C ILE A 304 -10.63 -4.96 9.74
N PHE A 305 -9.31 -5.15 9.59
CA PHE A 305 -8.57 -6.17 10.34
C PHE A 305 -8.59 -5.87 11.85
N ARG A 306 -8.44 -4.59 12.24
CA ARG A 306 -8.53 -4.17 13.64
C ARG A 306 -9.88 -4.53 14.26
N GLU A 307 -10.98 -4.26 13.55
CA GLU A 307 -12.33 -4.62 14.00
C GLU A 307 -12.45 -6.13 14.20
N TYR A 308 -12.01 -6.92 13.23
CA TYR A 308 -12.02 -8.38 13.34
C TYR A 308 -11.21 -8.88 14.55
N PHE A 309 -9.98 -8.41 14.72
CA PHE A 309 -9.11 -8.83 15.83
C PHE A 309 -9.64 -8.34 17.19
N ALA A 310 -10.31 -7.19 17.25
CA ALA A 310 -11.00 -6.72 18.44
C ALA A 310 -12.14 -7.67 18.84
N CYS A 311 -12.88 -8.25 17.89
CA CYS A 311 -13.91 -9.26 18.18
C CYS A 311 -13.35 -10.56 18.78
N LEU A 312 -12.07 -10.85 18.54
CA LEU A 312 -11.37 -12.01 19.13
C LEU A 312 -10.72 -11.69 20.48
N SER A 313 -10.78 -10.42 20.91
CA SER A 313 -10.19 -10.01 22.17
C SER A 313 -11.09 -10.43 23.32
N ARG A 314 -10.52 -11.04 24.37
CA ARG A 314 -11.30 -11.34 25.58
C ARG A 314 -11.69 -10.02 26.25
N PRO A 315 -12.96 -9.80 26.64
CA PRO A 315 -13.26 -8.73 27.57
C PRO A 315 -12.40 -8.97 28.81
N GLN A 316 -11.66 -7.94 29.24
CA GLN A 316 -10.96 -8.00 30.52
C GLN A 316 -12.03 -8.33 31.56
N ALA A 317 -11.92 -9.50 32.19
CA ALA A 317 -12.70 -9.80 33.38
C ALA A 317 -12.28 -8.77 34.42
N THR A 318 -13.14 -7.78 34.64
CA THR A 318 -13.06 -6.85 35.77
C THR A 318 -13.31 -7.59 37.07
#